data_AF-A0AB36DKX9-F1
#
_entry.id   AF-A0AB36DKX9-F1
#
_cell.length_a   1.000
_cell.length_b   1.000
_cell.length_c   1.000
_cell.angle_alpha   90.00
_cell.angle_beta   90.00
_cell.angle_gamma   90.00
#
_symmetry.space_group_name_H-M   'P 1'
#
loop_
_entity.id
_entity.type
_entity.pdbx_description
1 polymer ?
#
loop_
_entity_poly.entity_id
_entity_poly.type
_entity_poly.pdbx_seq_one_letter_code
_entity_poly.pdbx_strand_id
1 'polypeptide(L)'
;MTNAIGAIHNGQLFSVGLYDCSINSNIFHHWVKTLLLSELPQNSVIVMDNATFHKRQNIQSLIEDAGHTILWLPPYSSDLNLIEKTWAWVKQKRKDWWLGCIDSLFFYFMWICTIC
;
A
#
# COMPACT_ATOMS: atom_id res chain seq x y z
N MET A 1 1.01 14.81 10.62
CA MET A 1 1.00 13.34 10.87
C MET A 1 0.92 12.70 9.51
N THR A 2 1.95 11.98 9.10
CA THR A 2 1.99 11.37 7.76
C THR A 2 1.38 9.98 7.80
N ASN A 3 0.47 9.70 6.87
CA ASN A 3 -0.14 8.40 6.63
C ASN A 3 0.53 7.75 5.42
N ALA A 4 0.66 6.42 5.44
CA ALA A 4 1.23 5.65 4.35
C ALA A 4 0.20 4.66 3.81
N ILE A 5 0.12 4.54 2.50
CA ILE A 5 -0.56 3.45 1.79
C ILE A 5 0.54 2.63 1.13
N GLY A 6 0.43 1.31 1.10
CA GLY A 6 1.42 0.50 0.37
C GLY A 6 0.92 -0.87 -0.02
N ALA A 7 1.66 -1.48 -0.95
CA ALA A 7 1.50 -2.86 -1.39
C ALA A 7 2.81 -3.63 -1.20
N ILE A 8 2.69 -4.91 -0.88
CA ILE A 8 3.81 -5.82 -0.63
C ILE A 8 3.72 -7.04 -1.56
N HIS A 9 4.87 -7.49 -2.06
CA HIS A 9 5.01 -8.71 -2.83
C HIS A 9 6.33 -9.40 -2.43
N ASN A 10 6.30 -10.72 -2.17
CA ASN A 10 7.46 -11.49 -1.71
C ASN A 10 8.22 -10.86 -0.52
N GLY A 11 7.48 -10.27 0.42
CA GLY A 11 8.04 -9.63 1.62
C GLY A 11 8.66 -8.25 1.40
N GLN A 12 8.54 -7.68 0.20
CA GLN A 12 9.09 -6.37 -0.17
C GLN A 12 7.98 -5.39 -0.52
N LEU A 13 8.03 -4.18 0.05
CA LEU A 13 7.18 -3.08 -0.37
C LEU A 13 7.59 -2.65 -1.78
N PHE A 14 6.65 -2.59 -2.70
CA PHE A 14 6.93 -2.23 -4.10
C PHE A 14 6.13 -1.00 -4.59
N SER A 15 5.09 -0.61 -3.87
CA SER A 15 4.34 0.62 -4.14
C SER A 15 3.97 1.25 -2.79
N VAL A 16 4.34 2.51 -2.58
CA VAL A 16 4.03 3.25 -1.35
C VAL A 16 3.68 4.70 -1.68
N GLY A 17 2.62 5.22 -1.07
CA GLY A 17 2.27 6.64 -1.11
C GLY A 17 2.24 7.24 0.30
N LEU A 18 2.84 8.42 0.45
CA LEU A 18 2.86 9.19 1.70
C LEU A 18 1.95 10.41 1.59
N TYR A 19 1.14 10.62 2.63
CA TYR A 19 0.11 11.66 2.64
C TYR A 19 0.06 12.36 4.00
N ASP A 20 0.11 13.69 4.01
CA ASP A 20 -0.04 14.52 5.22
C ASP A 20 -1.52 14.80 5.57
N CYS A 21 -2.43 13.98 5.03
CA CYS A 21 -3.87 14.06 5.25
C CYS A 21 -4.45 12.67 5.54
N SER A 22 -5.68 12.63 6.07
CA SER A 22 -6.39 11.37 6.31
C SER A 22 -6.71 10.68 4.99
N ILE A 23 -6.39 9.39 4.90
CA ILE A 23 -6.68 8.58 3.71
C ILE A 23 -8.18 8.37 3.61
N ASN A 24 -8.75 8.76 2.47
CA ASN A 24 -10.12 8.47 2.09
C ASN A 24 -10.13 7.71 0.75
N SER A 25 -11.32 7.33 0.28
CA SER A 25 -11.42 6.55 -0.94
C SER A 25 -10.94 7.28 -2.19
N ASN A 26 -10.96 8.62 -2.24
CA ASN A 26 -10.46 9.36 -3.39
C ASN A 26 -8.92 9.31 -3.43
N ILE A 27 -8.27 9.45 -2.28
CA ILE A 27 -6.81 9.31 -2.14
C ILE A 27 -6.40 7.87 -2.48
N PHE A 28 -7.11 6.88 -1.93
CA PHE A 28 -6.83 5.47 -2.23
C PHE A 28 -7.03 5.16 -3.71
N HIS A 29 -8.12 5.62 -4.33
CA HIS A 29 -8.34 5.47 -5.77
C HIS A 29 -7.22 6.11 -6.59
N HIS A 30 -6.79 7.32 -6.23
CA HIS A 30 -5.68 7.98 -6.91
C HIS A 30 -4.40 7.15 -6.80
N TRP A 31 -4.05 6.70 -5.59
CA TRP A 31 -2.89 5.85 -5.35
C TRP A 31 -2.95 4.54 -6.16
N VAL A 32 -4.10 3.87 -6.20
CA VAL A 32 -4.29 2.66 -7.03
C VAL A 32 -3.98 2.99 -8.50
N LYS A 33 -4.57 4.05 -9.03
CA LYS A 33 -4.43 4.46 -10.43
C LYS A 33 -3.00 4.84 -10.81
N THR A 34 -2.31 5.60 -9.95
CA THR A 34 -1.05 6.27 -10.31
C THR A 34 0.19 5.52 -9.86
N LEU A 35 0.11 4.72 -8.79
CA LEU A 35 1.27 4.07 -8.18
C LEU A 35 1.13 2.55 -8.08
N LEU A 36 -0.06 2.00 -7.87
CA LEU A 36 -0.19 0.54 -7.75
C LEU A 36 -0.20 -0.12 -9.12
N LEU A 37 -1.11 0.30 -10.01
CA LEU A 37 -1.33 -0.35 -11.29
C LEU A 37 -0.09 -0.30 -12.22
N SER A 38 0.74 0.74 -12.11
CA SER A 38 1.97 0.85 -12.92
C SER A 38 3.03 -0.19 -12.56
N GLU A 39 3.01 -0.69 -11.32
CA GLU A 39 4.03 -1.61 -10.79
C GLU A 39 3.57 -3.07 -10.80
N LEU A 40 2.28 -3.33 -11.06
CA LEU A 40 1.75 -4.69 -11.00
C LEU A 40 2.12 -5.51 -12.25
N PRO A 41 2.61 -6.75 -12.07
CA PRO A 41 2.69 -7.70 -13.16
C PRO A 41 1.32 -7.98 -13.78
N GLN A 42 1.30 -8.29 -15.07
CA GLN A 42 0.08 -8.63 -15.79
C GLN A 42 -0.69 -9.77 -15.07
N ASN A 43 -2.02 -9.64 -14.99
CA ASN A 43 -2.90 -10.64 -14.38
C ASN A 43 -2.64 -10.95 -12.89
N SER A 44 -2.07 -9.99 -12.15
CA SER A 44 -1.89 -10.11 -10.70
C SER A 44 -3.20 -10.27 -9.91
N VAL A 45 -3.12 -10.97 -8.78
CA VAL A 45 -4.18 -11.02 -7.74
C VAL A 45 -3.82 -10.06 -6.61
N ILE A 46 -4.70 -9.10 -6.35
CA ILE A 46 -4.54 -8.09 -5.30
C ILE A 46 -5.33 -8.55 -4.07
N VAL A 47 -4.60 -8.84 -2.99
CA VAL A 47 -5.21 -9.17 -1.70
C VAL A 47 -5.51 -7.89 -0.92
N MET A 48 -6.77 -7.65 -0.60
CA MET A 48 -7.21 -6.46 0.14
C MET A 48 -7.94 -6.82 1.44
N ASP A 49 -7.73 -6.00 2.48
CA ASP A 49 -8.52 -6.08 3.70
C ASP A 49 -9.93 -5.48 3.52
N ASN A 50 -10.74 -5.51 4.58
CA ASN A 50 -12.14 -5.09 4.52
C ASN A 50 -12.38 -3.59 4.80
N ALA A 51 -11.37 -2.73 4.73
CA ALA A 51 -11.55 -1.29 4.96
C ALA A 51 -12.64 -0.72 4.04
N THR A 52 -13.52 0.11 4.61
CA THR A 52 -14.72 0.59 3.89
C THR A 52 -14.37 1.37 2.62
N PHE A 53 -13.23 2.06 2.62
CA PHE A 53 -12.77 2.82 1.45
C PHE A 53 -12.18 1.95 0.34
N HIS A 54 -11.75 0.71 0.60
CA HIS A 54 -11.35 -0.25 -0.43
C HIS A 54 -12.55 -0.75 -1.25
N LYS A 55 -13.73 -0.84 -0.62
CA LYS A 55 -14.93 -1.46 -1.21
C LYS A 55 -15.68 -0.57 -2.20
N ARG A 56 -15.16 0.61 -2.57
CA ARG A 56 -15.85 1.43 -3.59
C ARG A 56 -15.80 0.76 -4.95
N GLN A 57 -16.94 0.75 -5.63
CA GLN A 57 -17.10 0.08 -6.93
C GLN A 57 -16.12 0.62 -7.99
N ASN A 58 -15.89 1.93 -8.03
CA ASN A 58 -14.98 2.52 -9.00
C ASN A 58 -13.52 2.07 -8.82
N ILE A 59 -13.10 1.74 -7.60
CA ILE A 59 -11.76 1.18 -7.33
C ILE A 59 -11.69 -0.27 -7.81
N GLN A 60 -12.76 -1.04 -7.57
CA GLN A 60 -12.84 -2.43 -8.02
C GLN A 60 -12.81 -2.51 -9.55
N SER A 61 -13.66 -1.75 -10.23
CA SER A 61 -13.68 -1.68 -11.69
C SER A 61 -12.34 -1.22 -12.26
N LEU A 62 -11.68 -0.21 -11.64
CA LEU A 62 -10.36 0.24 -12.09
C LEU A 62 -9.30 -0.88 -12.09
N ILE A 63 -9.32 -1.75 -11.08
CA ILE A 63 -8.38 -2.88 -10.96
C ILE A 63 -8.74 -3.99 -11.95
N GLU A 64 -10.03 -4.32 -12.07
CA GLU A 64 -10.53 -5.38 -12.95
C GLU A 64 -10.36 -5.02 -14.43
N ASP A 65 -10.64 -3.76 -14.81
CA ASP A 65 -10.46 -3.23 -16.16
C ASP A 65 -8.97 -3.22 -16.58
N ALA A 66 -8.06 -3.13 -15.61
CA ALA A 66 -6.62 -3.28 -15.83
C ALA A 66 -6.17 -4.76 -15.96
N GLY A 67 -7.10 -5.72 -15.87
CA GLY A 67 -6.86 -7.15 -16.05
C GLY A 67 -6.39 -7.88 -14.79
N HIS A 68 -6.53 -7.26 -13.62
CA HIS A 68 -6.19 -7.85 -12.32
C HIS A 68 -7.43 -8.37 -11.59
N THR A 69 -7.22 -9.20 -10.57
CA THR A 69 -8.33 -9.76 -9.77
C THR A 69 -8.18 -9.33 -8.32
N ILE A 70 -9.30 -9.07 -7.64
CA ILE A 70 -9.33 -8.73 -6.23
C ILE A 70 -9.66 -9.97 -5.41
N LEU A 71 -8.87 -10.24 -4.38
CA LEU A 71 -9.16 -11.23 -3.34
C LEU A 71 -9.33 -10.53 -2.00
N TRP A 72 -10.52 -10.65 -1.41
CA TRP A 72 -10.79 -10.09 -0.09
C TRP A 72 -10.34 -11.05 1.02
N LEU A 73 -9.65 -10.53 2.03
CA LEU A 73 -9.41 -11.28 3.25
C LEU A 73 -10.73 -11.57 3.99
N PRO A 74 -10.81 -12.66 4.77
CA PRO A 74 -11.95 -12.88 5.64
C PRO A 74 -12.09 -11.74 6.67
N PRO A 75 -13.31 -11.47 7.17
CA PRO A 75 -13.52 -10.45 8.20
C PRO A 75 -12.66 -10.70 9.44
N TYR A 76 -12.13 -9.61 10.02
CA TYR A 76 -11.28 -9.63 11.21
C TYR A 76 -9.93 -10.38 11.08
N SER A 77 -9.54 -10.79 9.88
CA SER A 77 -8.29 -11.52 9.62
C SER A 77 -7.07 -10.62 9.38
N SER A 78 -6.86 -9.64 10.25
CA SER A 78 -5.71 -8.71 10.16
C SER A 78 -4.36 -9.44 10.23
N ASP A 79 -4.31 -10.60 10.89
CA ASP A 79 -3.16 -11.49 10.99
C ASP A 79 -2.77 -12.15 9.66
N LEU A 80 -3.73 -12.30 8.74
CA LEU A 80 -3.49 -12.80 7.38
C LEU A 80 -2.97 -11.71 6.43
N ASN A 81 -3.06 -10.43 6.82
CA ASN A 81 -2.54 -9.34 6.03
C ASN A 81 -1.02 -9.20 6.24
N LEU A 82 -0.24 -9.80 5.35
CA LEU A 82 1.22 -9.86 5.44
C LEU A 82 1.90 -8.48 5.56
N ILE A 83 1.27 -7.42 5.04
CA ILE A 83 1.82 -6.07 5.12
C ILE A 83 1.84 -5.51 6.56
N GLU A 84 0.97 -5.99 7.46
CA GLU A 84 0.90 -5.51 8.84
C GLU A 84 2.21 -5.76 9.61
N LYS A 85 2.84 -6.92 9.38
CA LYS A 85 4.16 -7.22 9.96
C LYS A 85 5.23 -6.26 9.44
N THR A 86 5.14 -5.91 8.16
CA THR A 86 6.05 -4.95 7.53
C THR A 86 5.85 -3.55 8.11
N TRP A 87 4.60 -3.10 8.30
CA TRP A 87 4.32 -1.83 8.96
C TRP A 87 4.79 -1.78 10.41
N ALA A 88 4.63 -2.87 11.16
CA ALA A 88 5.16 -2.98 12.51
C ALA A 88 6.68 -2.83 12.53
N TRP A 89 7.38 -3.49 11.61
CA TRP A 89 8.83 -3.38 11.45
C TRP A 89 9.29 -1.97 11.04
N VAL A 90 8.62 -1.33 10.07
CA VAL A 90 8.90 0.06 9.65
C VAL A 90 8.73 1.03 10.83
N LYS A 91 7.65 0.88 11.61
CA LYS A 91 7.41 1.68 12.82
C LYS A 91 8.49 1.46 13.88
N GLN A 92 8.99 0.23 14.04
CA GLN A 92 10.09 -0.05 14.95
C GLN A 92 11.39 0.63 14.49
N LYS A 93 11.75 0.51 13.21
CA LYS A 93 12.95 1.17 12.65
C LYS A 93 12.93 2.68 12.81
N ARG A 94 11.77 3.32 12.59
CA ARG A 94 11.59 4.75 12.84
C ARG A 94 11.95 5.12 14.28
N LYS A 95 11.51 4.32 15.25
CA LYS A 95 11.80 4.54 16.68
C LYS A 95 13.28 4.32 16.97
N ASP A 96 13.88 3.27 16.44
CA ASP A 96 15.29 2.94 16.71
C ASP A 96 16.24 4.02 16.17
N TRP A 97 15.93 4.58 15.00
CA TRP A 97 16.80 5.54 14.31
C TRP A 97 16.51 7.01 14.67
N TRP A 98 15.57 7.26 15.59
CA TRP A 98 15.14 8.62 15.98
C TRP A 98 14.79 9.50 14.76
N LEU A 99 14.19 8.89 13.73
CA LEU A 99 13.85 9.61 12.51
C LEU A 99 12.62 10.49 12.71
N GLY A 100 12.85 11.80 12.71
CA GLY A 100 11.81 12.82 12.72
C GLY A 100 11.07 12.93 11.38
N CYS A 101 11.72 12.59 10.27
CA CYS A 101 11.17 12.65 8.91
C CYS A 101 10.92 11.24 8.36
N ILE A 102 9.68 10.98 7.94
CA ILE A 102 9.28 9.67 7.41
C ILE A 102 9.74 9.48 5.96
N ASP A 103 9.90 10.57 5.20
CA ASP A 103 10.46 10.51 3.84
C ASP A 103 11.86 9.92 3.86
N SER A 104 12.68 10.28 4.86
CA SER A 104 14.01 9.68 5.03
C SER A 104 13.92 8.17 5.29
N LEU A 105 12.93 7.71 6.05
CA LEU A 105 12.72 6.28 6.31
C LEU A 105 12.43 5.53 5.01
N PHE A 106 11.44 5.99 4.24
CA PHE A 106 11.08 5.33 2.99
C PHE A 106 12.14 5.52 1.90
N PHE A 107 12.90 6.61 1.90
CA PHE A 107 14.09 6.74 1.07
C PHE A 107 15.10 5.63 1.36
N TYR A 108 15.47 5.38 2.63
CA TYR A 108 16.42 4.30 2.94
C TYR A 108 15.88 2.89 2.64
N PHE A 109 14.57 2.68 2.67
CA PHE A 109 13.95 1.36 2.45
C PHE A 109 13.41 1.13 1.03
N MET A 110 13.22 2.18 0.23
CA MET A 110 12.67 2.12 -1.14
C MET A 110 13.60 2.68 -2.21
N TRP A 111 14.79 3.20 -1.87
CA TRP A 111 15.76 3.66 -2.88
C TRP A 111 16.52 2.51 -3.57
N ILE A 112 15.77 1.47 -3.94
CA ILE A 112 15.93 0.63 -5.13
C ILE A 112 14.50 0.58 -5.72
N CYS A 113 14.26 1.32 -6.81
CA CYS A 113 12.95 1.61 -7.46
C CYS A 113 12.11 2.66 -6.69
N THR A 114 12.11 3.95 -7.01
CA THR A 114 11.79 4.53 -8.34
C THR A 114 12.43 5.93 -8.43
N ILE A 115 13.43 6.11 -9.31
CA ILE A 115 13.84 7.44 -9.81
C ILE A 115 13.10 7.63 -11.14
N CYS A 116 12.23 8.65 -11.16
CA CYS A 116 11.75 9.48 -12.28
C CYS A 116 10.27 9.83 -12.10
#